data_AF-I4VZ70-F1
#
_entry.id   AF-I4VZ70-F1
#
_cell.length_a   1.000
_cell.length_b   1.000
_cell.length_c   1.000
_cell.angle_alpha   90.00
_cell.angle_beta   90.00
_cell.angle_gamma   90.00
#
_symmetry.space_group_name_H-M   'P 1'
#
loop_
_entity.id
_entity.type
_entity.pdbx_description
1 polymer ?
#
loop_
_entity_poly.entity_id
_entity_poly.type
_entity_poly.pdbx_seq_one_letter_code
_entity_poly.pdbx_strand_id
1 'polypeptide(L)'
;MNMQIALRHAHTINPSRFWRLVPWLGFALLAAGMLQLRWPPVAGSDNTTSATPIAPLVHWSDADHDWLLVVDQASGELVVYDANDGRPLRRLGAPNGVGPIETITREGDWLVTTSERRPGLQILSLPGLQPVIGRRGDVAGNGE
;
A
#
# COMPACT_ATOMS: atom_id res chain seq x y z
N MET A 1 -23.72 -8.39 -63.45
CA MET A 1 -23.00 -7.13 -63.19
C MET A 1 -23.97 -5.97 -63.33
N ASN A 2 -24.32 -5.31 -62.22
CA ASN A 2 -24.53 -3.86 -62.09
C ASN A 2 -25.03 -3.59 -60.67
N MET A 3 -24.20 -2.83 -59.96
CA MET A 3 -24.09 -2.71 -58.52
C MET A 3 -25.10 -1.68 -58.00
N GLN A 4 -25.84 -2.05 -56.96
CA GLN A 4 -26.84 -1.19 -56.33
C GLN A 4 -26.15 -0.08 -55.54
N ILE A 5 -26.45 1.18 -55.89
CA ILE A 5 -26.00 2.38 -55.18
C ILE A 5 -27.19 2.93 -54.39
N ALA A 6 -27.15 2.68 -53.09
CA ALA A 6 -27.99 3.23 -52.04
C ALA A 6 -27.21 2.96 -50.74
N LEU A 7 -27.02 3.83 -49.77
CA LEU A 7 -27.54 5.14 -49.43
C LEU A 7 -26.44 5.74 -48.53
N ARG A 8 -26.04 6.98 -48.80
CA ARG A 8 -25.70 8.07 -47.83
C ARG A 8 -25.42 7.63 -46.39
N HIS A 9 -24.30 8.08 -45.82
CA HIS A 9 -24.24 8.90 -44.59
C HIS A 9 -22.78 9.33 -44.37
N ALA A 10 -22.41 10.45 -44.99
CA ALA A 10 -21.31 11.26 -44.51
C ALA A 10 -21.83 12.03 -43.29
N HIS A 11 -21.47 11.60 -42.08
CA HIS A 11 -21.63 12.45 -40.91
C HIS A 11 -20.35 13.25 -40.73
N THR A 12 -20.32 14.40 -41.40
CA THR A 12 -19.40 15.48 -41.08
C THR A 12 -19.69 15.91 -39.64
N ILE A 13 -18.67 15.87 -38.79
CA ILE A 13 -18.73 16.37 -37.43
C ILE A 13 -18.63 17.89 -37.53
N ASN A 14 -19.76 18.58 -37.33
CA ASN A 14 -19.88 20.02 -37.30
C ASN A 14 -19.31 20.57 -35.98
N PRO A 15 -18.23 21.39 -36.00
CA PRO A 15 -17.64 21.96 -34.79
C PRO A 15 -18.26 23.34 -34.53
N SER A 16 -19.46 23.38 -33.95
CA SER A 16 -20.06 24.67 -33.57
C SER A 16 -20.96 24.58 -32.34
N ARG A 17 -20.49 23.93 -31.26
CA ARG A 17 -21.17 23.95 -29.95
C ARG A 17 -20.25 23.92 -28.72
N PHE A 18 -19.01 24.42 -28.84
CA PHE A 18 -18.09 24.46 -27.69
C PHE A 18 -17.69 25.87 -27.24
N TRP A 19 -18.36 26.92 -27.72
CA TRP A 19 -17.93 28.31 -27.51
C TRP A 19 -18.92 29.19 -26.74
N ARG A 20 -19.53 28.61 -25.70
CA ARG A 20 -20.22 29.38 -24.67
C ARG A 20 -19.87 28.80 -23.30
N LEU A 21 -18.75 29.28 -22.77
CA LEU A 21 -18.28 29.31 -21.37
C LEU A 21 -16.75 29.65 -21.40
N VAL A 22 -16.27 30.76 -21.98
CA VAL A 22 -16.12 32.10 -21.36
C VAL A 22 -16.43 32.06 -19.85
N PRO A 23 -15.58 32.44 -18.86
CA PRO A 23 -14.19 32.91 -18.83
C PRO A 23 -13.46 32.45 -17.53
N TRP A 24 -13.18 31.17 -17.31
CA TRP A 24 -12.61 30.68 -16.03
C TRP A 24 -11.15 30.21 -16.10
N LEU A 25 -10.44 30.52 -17.19
CA LEU A 25 -9.00 30.23 -17.29
C LEU A 25 -8.09 31.42 -16.97
N GLY A 26 -8.59 32.65 -16.98
CA GLY A 26 -7.77 33.84 -16.73
C GLY A 26 -7.41 34.06 -15.25
N PHE A 27 -8.26 33.61 -14.32
CA PHE A 27 -8.05 33.86 -12.89
C PHE A 27 -7.05 32.88 -12.25
N ALA A 28 -6.88 31.68 -12.82
CA ALA A 28 -5.95 30.67 -12.29
C ALA A 28 -4.48 31.05 -12.49
N LEU A 29 -4.14 31.82 -13.53
CA LEU A 29 -2.76 32.18 -13.84
C LEU A 29 -2.21 33.36 -13.03
N LEU A 30 -3.06 34.22 -12.48
CA LEU A 30 -2.63 35.37 -11.66
C LEU A 30 -2.44 35.03 -10.17
N ALA A 31 -3.11 34.00 -9.66
CA ALA A 31 -2.88 33.51 -8.29
C ALA A 31 -1.58 32.69 -8.15
N ALA A 32 -1.06 32.13 -9.26
CA ALA A 32 0.16 31.34 -9.27
C ALA A 32 1.46 32.18 -9.12
N GLY A 33 1.40 33.50 -9.38
CA GLY A 33 2.58 34.36 -9.37
C GLY A 33 2.92 35.02 -8.02
N MET A 34 1.95 35.24 -7.13
CA MET A 34 2.17 36.05 -5.92
C MET A 34 2.38 35.27 -4.61
N LEU A 35 2.35 33.93 -4.65
CA LEU A 35 2.68 33.10 -3.48
C LEU A 35 4.12 32.53 -3.54
N GLN A 36 5.00 33.14 -4.32
CA GLN A 36 6.41 32.70 -4.48
C GLN A 36 7.41 33.55 -3.65
N LEU A 37 6.93 34.50 -2.83
CA LEU A 37 7.77 35.48 -2.13
C LEU A 37 7.74 35.40 -0.60
N ARG A 38 7.37 34.25 -0.02
CA ARG A 38 7.27 34.13 1.45
C ARG A 38 8.05 33.01 2.12
N TRP A 39 9.00 32.39 1.44
CA TRP A 39 9.96 31.53 2.11
C TRP A 39 11.34 32.18 2.16
N PRO A 40 11.87 32.49 3.36
CA PRO A 40 13.29 32.76 3.48
C PRO A 40 14.04 31.48 3.07
N PRO A 41 15.21 31.59 2.42
CA PRO A 41 16.06 30.44 2.20
C PRO A 41 16.51 29.96 3.59
N VAL A 42 15.94 28.85 4.08
CA VAL A 42 16.56 28.09 5.16
C VAL A 42 17.89 27.61 4.60
N ALA A 43 18.95 28.18 5.17
CA ALA A 43 20.32 27.77 4.92
C ALA A 43 20.43 26.26 5.11
N GLY A 44 21.16 25.61 4.20
CA GLY A 44 21.51 24.20 4.30
C GLY A 44 22.08 23.92 5.69
N SER A 45 21.31 23.19 6.48
CA SER A 45 21.80 22.53 7.66
C SER A 45 21.86 21.07 7.29
N ASP A 46 23.05 20.49 7.34
CA ASP A 46 23.33 19.08 7.13
C ASP A 46 22.36 18.23 7.94
N ASN A 47 21.24 17.86 7.30
CA ASN A 47 20.22 17.04 7.91
C ASN A 47 20.60 15.61 7.60
N THR A 48 21.39 15.04 8.52
CA THR A 48 21.26 13.63 8.88
C THR A 48 19.77 13.40 9.09
N THR A 49 19.09 13.02 8.01
CA THR A 49 17.66 12.74 8.01
C THR A 49 17.57 11.46 8.80
N SER A 50 17.32 11.58 10.11
CA SER A 50 16.66 10.53 10.85
C SER A 50 15.32 10.35 10.16
N ALA A 51 15.30 9.48 9.15
CA ALA A 51 14.09 9.05 8.50
C ALA A 51 13.18 8.55 9.62
N THR A 52 12.04 9.21 9.81
CA THR A 52 11.00 8.69 10.69
C THR A 52 10.74 7.26 10.22
N PRO A 53 11.00 6.24 11.05
CA PRO A 53 10.85 4.87 10.61
C PRO A 53 9.38 4.68 10.24
N ILE A 54 9.11 4.53 8.95
CA ILE A 54 7.79 4.21 8.44
C ILE A 54 7.50 2.81 8.98
N ALA A 55 6.47 2.69 9.82
CA ALA A 55 6.05 1.39 10.33
C ALA A 55 5.81 0.45 9.14
N PRO A 56 6.47 -0.72 9.10
CA PRO A 56 6.28 -1.66 8.00
C PRO A 56 4.82 -2.05 7.85
N LEU A 57 4.39 -2.00 6.59
CA LEU A 57 2.98 -1.96 6.23
C LEU A 57 2.72 -2.82 5.00
N VAL A 58 1.68 -3.64 5.08
CA VAL A 58 1.20 -4.47 3.98
C VAL A 58 -0.30 -4.24 3.81
N HIS A 59 -0.72 -3.98 2.58
CA HIS A 59 -2.13 -4.03 2.19
C HIS A 59 -2.46 -5.42 1.64
N TRP A 60 -3.52 -6.03 2.15
CA TRP A 60 -3.98 -7.35 1.74
C TRP A 60 -5.48 -7.35 1.60
N SER A 61 -5.97 -7.92 0.50
CA SER A 61 -7.38 -8.09 0.26
C SER A 61 -7.66 -9.42 -0.44
N ASP A 62 -8.85 -9.95 -0.18
CA ASP A 62 -9.47 -11.06 -0.90
C ASP A 62 -10.94 -10.73 -1.21
N ALA A 63 -11.78 -11.74 -1.47
CA ALA A 63 -13.20 -11.53 -1.76
C ALA A 63 -14.01 -10.98 -0.57
N ASP A 64 -13.57 -11.25 0.66
CA ASP A 64 -14.31 -11.00 1.90
C ASP A 64 -13.62 -9.98 2.82
N HIS A 65 -12.35 -9.66 2.56
CA HIS A 65 -11.50 -8.86 3.44
C HIS A 65 -10.75 -7.78 2.67
N ASP A 66 -10.63 -6.62 3.30
CA ASP A 66 -9.74 -5.54 2.86
C ASP A 66 -8.99 -5.00 4.09
N TRP A 67 -7.74 -5.41 4.25
CA TRP A 67 -6.97 -5.25 5.47
C TRP A 67 -5.67 -4.48 5.25
N LEU A 68 -5.32 -3.73 6.29
CA LEU A 68 -4.05 -3.05 6.42
C LEU A 68 -3.29 -3.67 7.60
N LEU A 69 -2.19 -4.36 7.32
CA LEU A 69 -1.35 -5.01 8.32
C LEU A 69 -0.16 -4.12 8.65
N VAL A 70 -0.07 -3.67 9.90
CA VAL A 70 0.94 -2.71 10.37
C VAL A 70 1.72 -3.32 11.52
N VAL A 71 3.04 -3.16 11.53
CA VAL A 71 3.87 -3.48 12.70
C VAL A 71 3.91 -2.29 13.66
N ASP A 72 3.41 -2.48 14.88
CA ASP A 72 3.59 -1.55 15.98
C ASP A 72 5.04 -1.65 16.49
N GLN A 73 5.90 -0.71 16.09
CA GLN A 73 7.33 -0.74 16.42
C GLN A 73 7.61 -0.67 17.93
N ALA A 74 6.68 -0.12 18.73
CA ALA A 74 6.85 0.01 20.17
C ALA A 74 6.68 -1.36 20.85
N SER A 75 5.64 -2.12 20.49
CA SER A 75 5.37 -3.43 21.07
C SER A 75 5.98 -4.60 20.29
N GLY A 76 6.33 -4.39 19.02
CA GLY A 76 6.71 -5.45 18.08
C GLY A 76 5.53 -6.33 17.69
N GLU A 77 4.30 -5.84 17.79
CA GLU A 77 3.09 -6.60 17.48
C GLU A 77 2.56 -6.26 16.09
N LEU A 78 1.90 -7.23 15.46
CA LEU A 78 1.19 -7.01 14.21
C LEU A 78 -0.24 -6.57 14.51
N VAL A 79 -0.63 -5.40 14.02
CA VAL A 79 -1.98 -4.87 14.11
C VAL A 79 -2.64 -4.93 12.75
N VAL A 80 -3.80 -5.57 12.70
CA VAL A 80 -4.66 -5.67 11.52
C VAL A 80 -5.70 -4.58 11.63
N TYR A 81 -5.76 -3.72 10.63
CA TYR A 81 -6.78 -2.70 10.48
C TYR A 81 -7.70 -3.05 9.32
N ASP A 82 -8.94 -2.58 9.38
CA ASP A 82 -9.80 -2.50 8.21
C ASP A 82 -9.28 -1.39 7.29
N ALA A 83 -9.06 -1.69 6.01
CA ALA A 83 -8.51 -0.71 5.09
C ALA A 83 -9.53 0.37 4.70
N ASN A 84 -10.83 0.14 4.88
CA ASN A 84 -11.87 1.09 4.49
C ASN A 84 -12.00 2.24 5.49
N ASP A 85 -11.94 1.94 6.79
CA ASP A 85 -12.17 2.92 7.86
C ASP A 85 -11.01 3.04 8.85
N GLY A 86 -9.97 2.22 8.72
CA GLY A 86 -8.79 2.26 9.58
C GLY A 86 -9.02 1.76 11.00
N ARG A 87 -10.14 1.08 11.29
CA ARG A 87 -10.40 0.54 12.64
C ARG A 87 -9.48 -0.67 12.92
N PRO A 88 -8.93 -0.81 14.13
CA PRO A 88 -8.19 -2.01 14.49
C PRO A 88 -9.14 -3.20 14.64
N LEU A 89 -8.90 -4.26 13.87
CA LEU A 89 -9.65 -5.51 13.88
C LEU A 89 -9.03 -6.53 14.84
N ARG A 90 -7.70 -6.66 14.81
CA ARG A 90 -6.97 -7.68 15.56
C ARG A 90 -5.55 -7.22 15.86
N ARG A 91 -5.03 -7.61 17.02
CA ARG A 91 -3.62 -7.42 17.41
C ARG A 91 -3.01 -8.78 17.71
N LEU A 92 -1.84 -9.05 17.15
CA LEU A 92 -1.15 -10.32 17.21
C LEU A 92 0.24 -10.13 17.80
N GLY A 93 0.51 -10.87 18.87
CA GLY A 93 1.80 -10.88 19.55
C GLY A 93 2.06 -12.22 20.23
N ALA A 94 2.89 -12.19 21.27
CA ALA A 94 3.29 -13.39 22.00
C ALA A 94 2.10 -14.28 22.47
N PRO A 95 0.96 -13.72 22.96
CA PRO A 95 -0.20 -14.53 23.35
C PRO A 95 -0.82 -15.34 22.20
N ASN A 96 -0.58 -14.94 20.96
CA ASN A 96 -1.10 -15.58 19.74
C ASN A 96 -0.07 -16.51 19.09
N GLY A 97 1.09 -16.74 19.73
CA GLY A 97 2.21 -17.49 19.14
C GLY A 97 3.01 -16.70 18.10
N VAL A 98 2.75 -15.39 17.98
CA VAL A 98 3.47 -14.49 17.09
C VAL A 98 4.63 -13.87 17.86
N GLY A 99 5.84 -13.95 17.31
CA GLY A 99 7.03 -13.36 17.91
C GLY A 99 7.01 -11.83 17.85
N PRO A 100 8.02 -11.15 18.42
CA PRO A 100 8.25 -9.75 18.07
C PRO A 100 8.50 -9.67 16.56
N ILE A 101 7.89 -8.67 15.92
CA ILE A 101 8.00 -8.40 14.50
C ILE A 101 8.60 -7.01 14.33
N GLU A 102 9.54 -6.88 13.41
CA GLU A 102 10.10 -5.59 13.01
C GLU A 102 9.74 -5.29 11.56
N THR A 103 9.83 -6.28 10.67
CA THR A 103 9.49 -6.15 9.25
C THR A 103 8.49 -7.21 8.82
N ILE A 104 7.66 -6.86 7.84
CA ILE A 104 6.69 -7.75 7.20
C ILE A 104 6.79 -7.64 5.67
N THR A 105 6.60 -8.77 5.00
CA THR A 105 6.52 -8.88 3.54
C THR A 105 5.41 -9.85 3.17
N ARG A 106 4.61 -9.51 2.16
CA ARG A 106 3.59 -10.42 1.61
C ARG A 106 4.17 -11.30 0.52
N GLU A 107 3.86 -12.57 0.57
CA GLU A 107 4.16 -13.55 -0.47
C GLU A 107 2.90 -14.39 -0.76
N GLY A 108 2.11 -13.97 -1.75
CA GLY A 108 0.82 -14.61 -2.07
C GLY A 108 -0.15 -14.56 -0.89
N ASP A 109 -0.45 -15.73 -0.34
CA ASP A 109 -1.33 -15.96 0.83
C ASP A 109 -0.55 -16.12 2.14
N TRP A 110 0.72 -15.72 2.13
CA TRP A 110 1.60 -15.79 3.28
C TRP A 110 2.10 -14.39 3.67
N LEU A 111 2.21 -14.15 4.96
CA LEU A 111 2.92 -13.02 5.51
C LEU A 111 4.22 -13.52 6.14
N VAL A 112 5.33 -13.06 5.59
CA VAL A 112 6.66 -13.36 6.08
C VAL A 112 7.07 -12.25 7.04
N THR A 113 7.44 -12.62 8.25
CA THR A 113 7.79 -11.71 9.34
C THR A 113 9.22 -11.98 9.80
N THR A 114 9.95 -10.92 10.12
CA THR A 114 11.32 -10.99 10.63
C THR A 114 11.53 -10.06 11.81
N SER A 115 12.49 -10.42 12.66
CA SER A 115 12.92 -9.61 13.80
C SER A 115 14.39 -9.87 14.11
N GLU A 116 15.14 -8.81 14.42
CA GLU A 116 16.49 -8.91 14.95
C GLU A 116 16.50 -9.40 16.41
N ARG A 117 15.44 -9.12 17.18
CA ARG A 117 15.29 -9.55 18.58
C ARG A 117 15.10 -11.05 18.73
N ARG A 118 14.54 -11.71 17.71
CA ARG A 118 14.46 -13.17 17.60
C ARG A 118 14.84 -13.59 16.19
N PRO A 119 16.13 -13.89 15.95
CA PRO A 119 16.60 -14.34 14.65
C PRO A 119 15.84 -15.59 14.22
N GLY A 120 15.04 -15.47 13.17
CA GLY A 120 14.19 -16.54 12.65
C GLY A 120 13.12 -16.00 11.71
N LEU A 121 12.85 -16.74 10.65
CA LEU A 121 11.75 -16.45 9.74
C LEU A 121 10.45 -16.98 10.36
N GLN A 122 9.47 -16.11 10.61
CA GLN A 122 8.15 -16.55 11.03
C GLN A 122 7.14 -16.25 9.92
N ILE A 123 6.41 -17.30 9.51
CA ILE A 123 5.42 -17.23 8.42
C ILE A 123 4.02 -17.31 9.03
N LEU A 124 3.14 -16.40 8.63
CA LEU A 124 1.73 -16.38 8.99
C LEU A 124 0.89 -16.67 7.74
N SER A 125 -0.15 -17.49 7.87
CA SER A 125 -1.15 -17.69 6.80
C SER A 125 -2.09 -16.51 6.66
N LEU A 126 -2.62 -16.22 5.47
CA LEU A 126 -3.70 -15.26 5.24
C LEU A 126 -4.95 -16.01 4.72
N PRO A 127 -6.18 -15.59 5.10
CA PRO A 127 -6.53 -14.58 6.11
C PRO A 127 -6.32 -15.01 7.57
N GLY A 128 -5.99 -16.28 7.83
CA GLY A 128 -6.02 -16.85 9.18
C GLY A 128 -5.15 -16.11 10.21
N LEU A 129 -4.02 -15.55 9.76
CA LEU A 129 -2.89 -15.00 10.52
C LEU A 129 -2.40 -15.96 11.61
N GLN A 130 -2.31 -17.24 11.25
CA GLN A 130 -1.81 -18.28 12.14
C GLN A 130 -0.36 -18.60 11.76
N PRO A 131 0.54 -18.74 12.75
CA PRO A 131 1.90 -19.22 12.52
C PRO A 131 1.89 -20.58 11.84
N VAL A 132 2.59 -20.68 10.71
CA VAL A 132 2.83 -21.96 10.04
C VAL A 132 4.04 -22.61 10.72
N ILE A 133 3.80 -23.68 11.47
CA ILE A 133 4.90 -24.44 12.07
C ILE A 133 5.56 -25.25 10.96
N GLY A 134 6.73 -24.82 10.51
CA GLY A 134 7.64 -25.67 9.76
C GLY A 134 8.13 -26.77 10.69
N ARG A 135 7.67 -28.02 10.50
CA ARG A 135 8.22 -29.19 11.19
C ARG A 135 9.69 -29.28 10.79
N ARG A 136 10.59 -28.84 11.67
CA ARG A 136 12.03 -29.07 11.55
C ARG A 136 12.21 -30.59 11.52
N GLY A 137 12.60 -31.12 10.37
CA GLY A 137 12.73 -32.56 10.15
C GLY A 137 13.57 -33.20 11.25
N ASP A 138 13.02 -34.26 11.82
CA ASP A 138 13.75 -35.29 12.52
C ASP A 138 14.94 -35.74 11.66
N VAL A 139 16.13 -35.35 12.08
CA VAL A 139 17.35 -36.12 11.80
C VAL A 139 17.94 -36.46 13.16
N ALA A 140 17.26 -37.35 13.88
CA ALA A 140 17.97 -38.36 14.65
C ALA A 140 18.76 -39.17 13.60
N GLY A 141 20.09 -39.12 13.58
CA GLY A 141 20.87 -39.65 14.68
C GLY A 141 20.72 -41.16 14.75
N ASN A 142 20.75 -41.86 13.62
CA ASN A 142 20.92 -43.31 13.62
C ASN A 142 22.41 -43.60 13.75
N GLY A 143 22.86 -43.68 15.00
CA GLY A 143 24.10 -44.32 15.34
C GLY A 143 23.84 -45.81 15.47
N GLU A 144 24.33 -46.58 14.50
CA GLU A 144 24.79 -47.96 14.66
C GLU A 144 26.04 -48.15 13.80
#